data_AF-A0A7C1W7J3-F1
#
_entry.id   AF-A0A7C1W7J3-F1
#
_cell.length_a   1.000
_cell.length_b   1.000
_cell.length_c   1.000
_cell.angle_alpha   90.00
_cell.angle_beta   90.00
_cell.angle_gamma   90.00
#
_symmetry.space_group_name_H-M   'P 1'
#
loop_
_entity.id
_entity.type
_entity.pdbx_description
1 polymer ?
#
loop_
_entity_poly.entity_id
_entity_poly.type
_entity_poly.pdbx_seq_one_letter_code
_entity_poly.pdbx_strand_id
1 'polypeptide(L)'
;MNTVECVGCGGQFPEIDGPVHRYMESSPGCWAAFGEVLAREYSDPIYFGVHRLTVDAYAVQHPGSPSRQSIRSVGVHLIRLCLFLEHGLSAENANDAMLKAAKLKHTFVWLEP
;
A
#
# COMPACT_ATOMS: atom_id res chain seq x y z
N MET A 1 -26.61 6.54 1.42
CA MET A 1 -25.64 5.85 2.30
C MET A 1 -24.76 6.92 2.90
N ASN A 2 -24.48 6.84 4.20
CA ASN A 2 -23.52 7.75 4.82
C ASN A 2 -22.11 7.39 4.37
N THR A 3 -21.22 8.39 4.37
CA THR A 3 -19.80 8.20 4.11
C THR A 3 -18.97 8.73 5.27
N VAL A 4 -17.78 8.16 5.44
CA VAL A 4 -16.76 8.60 6.39
C VAL A 4 -15.46 8.85 5.65
N GLU A 5 -14.72 9.86 6.09
CA GLU A 5 -13.37 10.13 5.60
C GLU A 5 -12.39 9.08 6.13
N CYS A 6 -11.58 8.49 5.24
CA CYS A 6 -10.53 7.56 5.64
C CYS A 6 -9.34 8.32 6.25
N VAL A 7 -8.94 7.96 7.46
CA VAL A 7 -7.80 8.57 8.17
C VAL A 7 -6.46 8.43 7.44
N GLY A 8 -6.27 7.39 6.62
CA GLY A 8 -5.02 7.21 5.87
C GLY A 8 -4.96 8.07 4.60
N CYS A 9 -5.95 7.91 3.70
CA CYS A 9 -5.91 8.54 2.37
C CYS A 9 -6.80 9.79 2.21
N GLY A 10 -7.61 10.17 3.19
CA GLY A 10 -8.55 11.30 3.09
C GLY A 10 -9.75 11.06 2.15
N GLY A 11 -9.87 9.87 1.56
CA GLY A 11 -10.98 9.53 0.66
C GLY A 11 -12.31 9.33 1.40
N GLN A 12 -13.42 9.56 0.72
CA GLN A 12 -14.78 9.31 1.24
C GLN A 12 -15.24 7.89 0.90
N PHE A 13 -15.56 7.08 1.91
CA PHE A 13 -15.98 5.69 1.74
C PHE A 13 -17.26 5.39 2.52
N PRO A 14 -18.02 4.34 2.14
CA PRO A 14 -19.22 3.94 2.88
C PRO A 14 -18.93 3.75 4.38
N GLU A 15 -19.79 4.32 5.22
CA GLU A 15 -19.77 4.12 6.66
C GLU A 15 -20.33 2.72 6.98
N ILE A 16 -19.43 1.75 7.17
CA ILE A 16 -19.75 0.35 7.43
C ILE A 16 -18.89 -0.19 8.58
N ASP A 17 -19.40 -1.23 9.25
CA ASP A 17 -18.60 -2.08 10.12
C ASP A 17 -17.79 -3.08 9.28
N GLY A 18 -16.59 -3.45 9.76
CA GLY A 18 -15.77 -4.43 9.07
C GLY A 18 -14.33 -4.48 9.56
N PRO A 19 -13.53 -5.41 9.01
CA PRO A 19 -12.12 -5.47 9.31
C PRO A 19 -11.38 -4.30 8.68
N VAL A 20 -10.23 -3.98 9.27
CA VAL A 20 -9.17 -3.19 8.64
C VAL A 20 -7.89 -4.01 8.66
N HIS A 21 -6.92 -3.63 7.84
CA HIS A 21 -5.62 -4.29 7.87
C HIS A 21 -4.88 -4.00 9.19
N ARG A 22 -4.20 -5.01 9.75
CA ARG A 22 -3.64 -5.00 11.11
C ARG A 22 -2.75 -3.79 11.46
N TYR A 23 -2.04 -3.24 10.49
CA TYR A 23 -1.07 -2.16 10.70
C TYR A 23 -1.12 -1.10 9.60
N MET A 24 -2.16 -1.10 8.74
CA MET A 24 -2.39 -0.03 7.77
C MET A 24 -3.68 0.68 8.16
N GLU A 25 -3.53 1.85 8.78
CA GLU A 25 -4.64 2.59 9.36
C GLU A 25 -5.56 3.13 8.26
N SER A 26 -6.82 2.70 8.27
CA SER A 26 -7.83 2.98 7.24
C SER A 26 -9.24 2.89 7.85
N SER A 27 -10.24 3.44 7.17
CA SER A 27 -11.65 3.14 7.49
C SER A 27 -12.03 1.75 6.95
N PRO A 28 -12.99 1.02 7.58
CA PRO A 28 -13.45 -0.26 7.06
C PRO A 28 -13.96 -0.20 5.61
N GLY A 29 -14.65 0.88 5.24
CA GLY A 29 -15.09 1.11 3.86
C GLY A 29 -13.94 1.28 2.87
N CYS A 30 -12.84 1.94 3.27
CA CYS A 30 -11.64 2.06 2.45
C CYS A 30 -10.97 0.70 2.22
N TRP A 31 -10.81 -0.08 3.29
CA TRP A 31 -10.25 -1.43 3.20
C TRP A 31 -11.12 -2.36 2.34
N ALA A 32 -12.45 -2.28 2.47
CA ALA A 32 -13.37 -3.04 1.65
C ALA A 32 -13.23 -2.70 0.16
N ALA A 33 -13.19 -1.40 -0.19
CA ALA A 33 -12.99 -0.94 -1.56
C ALA A 33 -11.64 -1.40 -2.14
N PHE A 34 -10.57 -1.35 -1.36
CA PHE A 34 -9.28 -1.90 -1.77
C PHE A 34 -9.35 -3.42 -1.97
N GLY A 35 -10.08 -4.14 -1.12
CA GLY A 35 -10.36 -5.57 -1.29
C GLY A 35 -11.05 -5.90 -2.62
N GLU A 36 -11.98 -5.06 -3.08
CA GLU A 36 -12.61 -5.22 -4.40
C GLU A 36 -11.61 -5.02 -5.55
N VAL A 37 -10.68 -4.06 -5.42
CA VAL A 37 -9.61 -3.85 -6.40
C VAL A 37 -8.71 -5.09 -6.46
N LEU A 38 -8.24 -5.57 -5.31
CA LEU A 38 -7.42 -6.77 -5.23
C LEU A 38 -8.13 -8.00 -5.81
N ALA A 39 -9.42 -8.18 -5.52
CA ALA A 39 -10.21 -9.29 -6.06
C ALA A 39 -10.24 -9.26 -7.60
N ARG A 40 -10.37 -8.07 -8.21
CA ARG A 40 -10.32 -7.91 -9.67
C ARG A 40 -8.94 -8.23 -10.24
N GLU A 41 -7.87 -7.76 -9.58
CA GLU A 41 -6.49 -8.05 -9.98
C GLU A 41 -6.17 -9.53 -9.94
N TYR A 42 -6.65 -10.27 -8.94
CA TYR A 42 -6.47 -11.73 -8.89
C TYR A 42 -7.34 -12.50 -9.89
N SER A 43 -8.42 -11.89 -10.40
CA SER A 43 -9.37 -12.57 -11.29
C SER A 43 -9.00 -12.46 -12.78
N ASP A 44 -8.16 -11.49 -13.17
CA ASP A 44 -7.80 -11.23 -14.57
C ASP A 44 -6.29 -10.91 -14.69
N PRO A 45 -5.51 -11.67 -15.49
CA PRO A 45 -4.10 -11.39 -15.73
C PRO A 45 -3.81 -9.97 -16.24
N ILE A 46 -4.73 -9.33 -16.97
CA ILE A 46 -4.58 -7.95 -17.44
C ILE A 46 -4.52 -7.00 -16.25
N TYR A 47 -5.43 -7.15 -15.28
CA TYR A 47 -5.42 -6.34 -14.06
C TYR A 47 -4.29 -6.74 -13.12
N PHE A 48 -3.92 -8.02 -13.08
CA PHE A 48 -2.77 -8.48 -12.28
C PHE A 48 -1.45 -7.79 -12.66
N GLY A 49 -1.33 -7.32 -13.91
CA GLY A 49 -0.17 -6.58 -14.39
C GLY A 49 0.18 -5.32 -13.57
N VAL A 50 -0.80 -4.70 -12.91
CA VAL A 50 -0.59 -3.50 -12.06
C VAL A 50 -0.63 -3.77 -10.56
N HIS A 51 -0.88 -5.00 -10.14
CA HIS A 51 -1.10 -5.37 -8.74
C HIS A 51 -0.05 -4.82 -7.76
N ARG A 52 1.24 -4.89 -8.12
CA ARG A 52 2.33 -4.38 -7.25
C ARG A 52 2.24 -2.87 -7.05
N LEU A 53 1.95 -2.13 -8.11
CA LEU A 53 1.80 -0.68 -8.06
C LEU A 53 0.60 -0.30 -7.17
N THR A 54 -0.53 -0.98 -7.34
CA THR A 54 -1.74 -0.78 -6.53
C THR A 54 -1.47 -1.02 -5.05
N VAL A 55 -0.83 -2.15 -4.70
CA VAL A 55 -0.49 -2.49 -3.31
C VAL A 55 0.48 -1.48 -2.70
N ASP A 56 1.49 -1.06 -3.45
CA ASP A 56 2.45 -0.07 -2.95
C ASP A 56 1.77 1.28 -2.70
N ALA A 57 0.96 1.75 -3.65
CA ALA A 57 0.23 3.01 -3.52
C ALA A 57 -0.72 3.00 -2.32
N TYR A 58 -1.44 1.89 -2.11
CA TYR A 58 -2.32 1.74 -0.94
C TYR A 58 -1.52 1.76 0.36
N ALA A 59 -0.43 0.98 0.44
CA ALA A 59 0.33 0.86 1.68
C ALA A 59 1.01 2.16 2.12
N VAL A 60 1.51 2.99 1.18
CA VAL A 60 2.14 4.28 1.54
C VAL A 60 1.12 5.35 1.92
N GLN A 61 -0.11 5.28 1.40
CA GLN A 61 -1.22 6.14 1.84
C GLN A 61 -1.80 5.72 3.20
N HIS A 62 -1.49 4.51 3.69
CA HIS A 62 -2.00 4.00 4.96
C HIS A 62 -0.83 3.53 5.85
N PRO A 63 0.09 4.44 6.24
CA PRO A 63 1.34 4.08 6.90
C PRO A 63 1.15 3.51 8.32
N GLY A 64 -0.03 3.70 8.92
CA GLY A 64 -0.31 3.33 10.29
C GLY A 64 0.38 4.26 11.29
N SER A 65 0.78 3.72 12.45
CA SER A 65 1.47 4.47 13.49
C SER A 65 2.98 4.20 13.52
N PRO A 66 3.80 5.08 14.14
CA PRO A 66 5.25 4.90 14.25
C PRO A 66 5.60 3.59 14.95
N SER A 67 6.02 2.59 14.17
CA SER A 67 6.44 1.29 14.66
C SER A 67 7.48 0.67 13.74
N ARG A 68 8.27 -0.27 14.26
CA ARG A 68 9.24 -1.03 13.45
C ARG A 68 8.58 -1.74 12.27
N GLN A 69 7.34 -2.20 12.42
CA GLN A 69 6.60 -2.87 11.35
C GLN A 69 6.19 -1.86 10.27
N SER A 70 5.57 -0.75 10.67
CA SER A 70 5.11 0.31 9.78
C SER A 70 6.25 0.92 8.98
N ILE A 71 7.34 1.33 9.66
CA ILE A 71 8.55 1.91 9.04
C ILE A 71 9.10 0.98 7.95
N ARG A 72 9.18 -0.32 8.25
CA ARG A 72 9.73 -1.30 7.31
C ARG A 72 8.80 -1.55 6.13
N SER A 73 7.49 -1.62 6.37
CA SER A 73 6.50 -1.80 5.32
C SER A 73 6.53 -0.60 4.38
N VAL A 74 6.33 0.61 4.91
CA VAL A 74 6.28 1.84 4.13
C VAL A 74 7.59 2.04 3.36
N GLY A 75 8.75 1.82 3.99
CA GLY A 75 10.03 1.97 3.33
C GLY A 75 10.22 1.08 2.10
N VAL A 76 9.79 -0.20 2.16
CA VAL A 76 9.90 -1.07 0.97
C VAL A 76 8.91 -0.68 -0.14
N HIS A 77 7.71 -0.22 0.22
CA HIS A 77 6.72 0.23 -0.75
C HIS A 77 7.15 1.53 -1.43
N LEU A 78 7.69 2.51 -0.68
CA LEU A 78 8.23 3.76 -1.23
C LEU A 78 9.38 3.50 -2.20
N ILE A 79 10.32 2.60 -1.85
CA ILE A 79 11.42 2.23 -2.74
C ILE A 79 10.88 1.66 -4.04
N ARG A 80 9.90 0.74 -3.97
CA ARG A 80 9.34 0.12 -5.18
C ARG A 80 8.54 1.11 -6.02
N LEU A 81 7.81 2.05 -5.40
CA LEU A 81 7.16 3.16 -6.11
C LEU A 81 8.16 4.06 -6.82
N CYS A 82 9.25 4.45 -6.18
CA CYS A 82 10.31 5.24 -6.82
C CYS A 82 10.89 4.49 -8.04
N LEU A 83 11.17 3.20 -7.90
CA LEU A 83 11.64 2.38 -9.01
C LEU A 83 10.64 2.29 -10.18
N PHE A 84 9.33 2.28 -9.89
CA PHE A 84 8.29 2.33 -10.92
C PHE A 84 8.17 3.70 -11.59
N LEU A 85 7.96 4.74 -10.79
CA LEU A 85 7.52 6.05 -11.25
C LEU A 85 8.68 6.90 -11.77
N GLU A 86 9.84 6.82 -11.12
CA GLU A 86 10.99 7.68 -11.42
C GLU A 86 12.03 6.98 -12.30
N HIS A 87 12.11 5.65 -12.20
CA HIS A 87 13.10 4.87 -12.95
C HIS A 87 12.51 3.97 -14.05
N GLY A 88 11.19 3.86 -14.15
CA GLY A 88 10.52 3.13 -15.24
C GLY A 88 10.80 1.63 -15.26
N LEU A 89 11.13 1.02 -14.11
CA LEU A 89 11.39 -0.43 -14.04
C LEU A 89 10.10 -1.22 -14.25
N SER A 90 10.23 -2.40 -14.85
CA SER A 90 9.16 -3.40 -14.89
C SER A 90 8.80 -3.89 -13.48
N ALA A 91 7.60 -4.46 -13.33
CA ALA A 91 7.15 -5.07 -12.07
C ALA A 91 8.16 -6.06 -11.47
N GLU A 92 8.76 -6.88 -12.32
CA GLU A 92 9.77 -7.87 -11.93
C GLU A 92 11.06 -7.20 -11.43
N ASN A 93 11.64 -6.32 -12.25
CA ASN A 93 12.91 -5.65 -11.92
C ASN A 93 12.79 -4.76 -10.68
N ALA A 94 11.67 -4.03 -10.53
CA ALA A 94 11.42 -3.18 -9.37
C ALA A 94 11.30 -4.02 -8.09
N ASN A 95 10.67 -5.19 -8.17
CA ASN A 95 10.55 -6.10 -7.05
C ASN A 95 11.90 -6.69 -6.63
N ASP A 96 12.71 -7.13 -7.59
CA ASP A 96 14.04 -7.70 -7.31
C ASP A 96 14.98 -6.68 -6.67
N ALA A 97 14.96 -5.44 -7.17
CA ALA A 97 15.71 -4.33 -6.58
C ALA A 97 15.22 -3.98 -5.17
N MET A 98 13.89 -3.91 -4.96
CA MET A 98 13.31 -3.71 -3.63
C MET A 98 13.71 -4.82 -2.65
N LEU A 99 13.71 -6.09 -3.06
CA LEU A 99 14.12 -7.22 -2.21
C LEU A 99 15.60 -7.10 -1.78
N LYS A 100 16.48 -6.58 -2.65
CA LYS A 100 17.87 -6.27 -2.28
C LYS A 100 17.91 -5.14 -1.25
N ALA A 101 17.16 -4.06 -1.45
CA ALA A 101 17.07 -2.94 -0.51
C ALA A 101 16.45 -3.34 0.84
N ALA A 102 15.51 -4.28 0.85
CA ALA A 102 14.85 -4.79 2.06
C ALA A 102 15.83 -5.48 3.03
N LYS A 103 17.02 -5.89 2.59
CA LYS A 103 18.10 -6.37 3.47
C LYS A 103 18.60 -5.26 4.41
N LEU A 104 18.47 -4.00 4.00
CA LEU A 104 18.84 -2.82 4.76
C LEU A 104 17.67 -2.21 5.55
N LYS A 105 16.48 -2.84 5.58
CA LYS A 105 15.28 -2.29 6.26
C LYS A 105 15.41 -1.99 7.76
N HIS A 106 16.54 -2.36 8.37
CA HIS A 106 16.86 -1.99 9.75
C HIS A 106 17.38 -0.54 9.86
N THR A 107 17.79 0.08 8.75
CA THR A 107 18.24 1.48 8.68
C THR A 107 17.10 2.46 8.35
N PHE A 108 15.91 1.95 8.01
CA PHE A 108 14.77 2.79 7.67
C PHE A 108 14.29 3.56 8.90
N VAL A 109 13.81 4.78 8.67
CA VAL A 109 13.30 5.70 9.69
C VAL A 109 11.84 6.04 9.40
N TRP A 110 11.13 6.51 10.43
CA TRP A 110 9.79 7.06 10.24
C TRP A 110 9.86 8.34 9.42
N LEU A 111 8.95 8.47 8.47
CA LEU A 111 8.74 9.69 7.69
C LEU A 111 7.38 10.22 8.11
N GLU A 112 7.33 11.47 8.58
CA GLU A 112 6.06 12.10 8.94
C GLU A 112 5.24 12.35 7.66
N PRO A 113 4.02 11.81 7.55
CA PRO A 113 3.15 11.98 6.38
C PRO A 113 2.65 13.42 6.18
#